data_AF-A0A093FRN7-F1
#
_entry.id   AF-A0A093FRN7-F1
#
_cell.length_a   1.000
_cell.length_b   1.000
_cell.length_c   1.000
_cell.angle_alpha   90.00
_cell.angle_beta   90.00
_cell.angle_gamma   90.00
#
_symmetry.space_group_name_H-M   'P 1'
#
loop_
_entity.id
_entity.type
_entity.pdbx_description
1 polymer ?
#
loop_
_entity_poly.entity_id
_entity_poly.type
_entity_poly.pdbx_seq_one_letter_code
_entity_poly.pdbx_strand_id
1 'polypeptide(L)'
;LQVVRDQISHCTVKLRQTTGLMEYCLEVIKENDPSGFLQISDALIRRVHLTEDQWGKGTLTPRMTTDFDLNLDNAPLLQSIHQLDFVQMKVSSPVPAPPILQLEECCTHNNSATLSWKQPPLSTVQVEGYILELDDGNGGQFREVYVGKETMCTVDGLHFNSTYSARVKAFNKTGVSPYSKTLAWLWSFKASRVLAARLFDTQSEEQTLPFPVPLERSQLRRMSPFSSTLNLQPSFPGRSYFELRSSAHQLSLHSSLQSLNSAG
;
A
#
# COMPACT_ATOMS: atom_id res chain seq x y z
N LEU A 1 -0.50 25.21 -34.25
CA LEU A 1 0.06 24.84 -35.58
C LEU A 1 -1.00 24.71 -36.68
N GLN A 2 -2.14 24.05 -36.44
CA GLN A 2 -3.21 23.89 -37.46
C GLN A 2 -3.77 25.22 -37.96
N VAL A 3 -4.14 26.15 -37.07
CA VAL A 3 -4.65 27.47 -37.44
C VAL A 3 -3.67 28.28 -38.30
N VAL A 4 -2.36 28.15 -38.08
CA VAL A 4 -1.33 28.78 -38.93
C VAL A 4 -1.34 28.17 -40.33
N ARG A 5 -1.41 26.84 -40.43
CA ARG A 5 -1.49 26.13 -41.71
C ARG A 5 -2.74 26.52 -42.49
N ASP A 6 -3.87 26.64 -41.80
CA ASP A 6 -5.15 27.04 -42.41
C ASP A 6 -5.09 28.50 -42.91
N GLN A 7 -4.47 29.40 -42.13
CA GLN A 7 -4.29 30.80 -42.53
C GLN A 7 -3.37 30.93 -43.75
N ILE A 8 -2.28 30.16 -43.81
CA ILE A 8 -1.38 30.11 -44.97
C ILE A 8 -2.11 29.59 -46.20
N SER A 9 -2.87 28.51 -46.06
CA SER A 9 -3.68 27.93 -47.15
C SER A 9 -4.68 28.95 -47.70
N HIS A 10 -5.42 29.62 -46.81
CA HIS A 10 -6.40 30.62 -47.19
C HIS A 10 -5.77 31.83 -47.91
N CYS A 11 -4.65 32.36 -47.42
CA CYS A 11 -3.93 33.44 -48.09
C CYS A 11 -3.41 33.01 -49.47
N THR A 12 -2.90 31.78 -49.58
CA THR A 12 -2.38 31.23 -50.84
C THR A 12 -3.48 31.14 -51.90
N VAL A 13 -4.68 30.69 -51.53
CA VAL A 13 -5.84 30.62 -52.45
C VAL A 13 -6.26 32.02 -52.90
N LYS A 14 -6.37 32.97 -51.98
CA LYS A 14 -6.73 34.37 -52.30
C LYS A 14 -5.71 35.05 -53.20
N LEU A 15 -4.42 34.82 -52.97
CA LEU A 15 -3.35 35.29 -53.85
C LEU A 15 -3.54 34.76 -55.26
N ARG A 16 -3.70 33.44 -55.44
CA ARG A 16 -3.91 32.83 -56.76
C ARG A 16 -5.12 33.40 -57.48
N GLN A 17 -6.24 33.59 -56.77
CA GLN A 17 -7.45 34.18 -57.36
C GLN A 17 -7.22 35.63 -57.80
N THR A 18 -6.52 36.43 -57.00
CA THR A 18 -6.22 37.84 -57.31
C THR A 18 -5.25 37.94 -58.49
N THR A 19 -4.24 37.06 -58.55
CA THR A 19 -3.32 36.96 -59.69
C THR A 19 -4.07 36.62 -60.97
N GLY A 20 -4.95 35.61 -60.95
CA GLY A 20 -5.75 35.25 -62.14
C GLY A 20 -6.72 36.35 -62.56
N LEU A 21 -7.29 37.11 -61.61
CA LEU A 21 -8.11 38.27 -61.94
C LEU A 21 -7.29 39.39 -62.59
N MET A 22 -6.07 39.63 -62.10
CA MET A 22 -5.15 40.60 -62.70
C MET A 22 -4.78 40.21 -64.12
N GLU A 23 -4.43 38.94 -64.35
CA GLU A 23 -4.17 38.40 -65.69
C GLU A 23 -5.38 38.57 -66.61
N TYR A 24 -6.60 38.30 -66.13
CA TYR A 24 -7.80 38.52 -66.90
C TYR A 24 -8.04 40.02 -67.22
N CYS A 25 -7.78 40.92 -66.27
CA CYS A 25 -7.84 42.36 -66.53
C CYS A 25 -6.88 42.77 -67.66
N LEU A 26 -5.65 42.23 -67.64
CA LEU A 26 -4.65 42.50 -68.66
C LEU A 26 -5.09 42.01 -70.04
N GLU A 27 -5.78 40.88 -70.14
CA GLU A 27 -6.30 40.40 -71.41
C GLU A 27 -7.48 41.23 -71.92
N VAL A 28 -8.43 41.60 -71.05
CA VAL A 28 -9.59 42.42 -71.44
C VAL A 28 -9.17 43.82 -71.92
N ILE A 29 -8.10 44.40 -71.35
CA ILE A 29 -7.58 45.70 -71.81
C ILE A 29 -6.99 45.62 -73.23
N LYS A 30 -6.61 44.44 -73.71
CA LYS A 30 -6.11 44.23 -75.09
C LYS A 30 -7.22 44.09 -76.13
N GLU A 31 -8.49 44.11 -75.73
CA GLU A 31 -9.64 44.04 -76.63
C GLU A 31 -9.58 45.16 -77.68
N ASN A 32 -9.67 44.81 -78.97
CA ASN A 32 -9.58 45.79 -80.06
C ASN A 32 -10.91 46.46 -80.39
N ASP A 33 -12.04 45.86 -80.01
CA ASP A 33 -13.38 46.43 -80.21
C ASP A 33 -13.83 47.23 -78.98
N PRO A 34 -14.05 48.56 -79.10
CA PRO A 34 -14.52 49.38 -77.98
C PRO A 34 -15.88 48.94 -77.42
N SER A 35 -16.75 48.39 -78.27
CA SER A 35 -18.10 47.98 -77.85
C SER A 35 -18.05 46.72 -76.99
N GLY A 36 -17.25 45.72 -77.39
CA GLY A 36 -16.97 44.51 -76.62
C GLY A 36 -16.32 44.80 -75.28
N PHE A 37 -15.35 45.70 -75.23
CA PHE A 37 -14.73 46.12 -73.96
C PHE A 37 -15.75 46.73 -73.00
N LEU A 38 -16.57 47.67 -73.46
CA LEU A 38 -17.58 48.32 -72.63
C LEU A 38 -18.61 47.33 -72.07
N GLN A 39 -18.98 46.32 -72.85
CA GLN A 39 -19.92 45.28 -72.44
C GLN A 39 -19.42 44.44 -71.24
N ILE A 40 -18.10 44.28 -71.10
CA ILE A 40 -17.48 43.42 -70.08
C ILE A 40 -16.90 44.24 -68.91
N SER A 41 -16.47 45.48 -69.16
CA SER A 41 -15.76 46.35 -68.21
C SER A 41 -16.49 46.54 -66.87
N ASP A 42 -17.79 46.77 -66.89
CA ASP A 42 -18.60 47.01 -65.69
C ASP A 42 -18.67 45.77 -64.77
N ALA A 43 -18.76 44.58 -65.35
CA ALA A 43 -18.69 43.32 -64.60
C ALA A 43 -17.29 43.08 -64.04
N LEU A 44 -16.24 43.45 -64.78
CA LEU A 44 -14.85 43.35 -64.34
C LEU A 44 -14.57 44.27 -63.16
N ILE A 45 -14.97 45.55 -63.26
CA ILE A 45 -14.80 46.56 -62.20
C ILE A 45 -15.46 46.10 -60.90
N ARG A 46 -16.69 45.54 -60.99
CA ARG A 46 -17.35 44.94 -59.82
C ARG A 46 -16.55 43.79 -59.21
N ARG A 47 -16.02 42.87 -60.03
CA ARG A 47 -15.21 41.75 -59.52
C ARG A 47 -13.91 42.20 -58.87
N VAL A 48 -13.27 43.24 -59.39
CA VAL A 48 -12.07 43.85 -58.80
C VAL A 48 -12.40 44.43 -57.43
N HIS A 49 -13.42 45.29 -57.33
CA HIS A 49 -13.84 45.87 -56.05
C HIS A 49 -14.22 44.81 -55.01
N LEU A 50 -15.00 43.80 -55.41
CA LEU A 50 -15.37 42.69 -54.52
C LEU A 50 -14.16 41.87 -54.03
N THR A 51 -13.11 41.78 -54.85
CA THR A 51 -11.88 41.08 -54.48
C THR A 51 -11.05 41.93 -53.52
N GLU A 52 -10.95 43.23 -53.78
CA GLU A 52 -10.28 44.21 -52.91
C GLU A 52 -10.87 44.27 -51.49
N ASP A 53 -12.20 44.36 -51.38
CA ASP A 53 -12.90 44.36 -50.09
C ASP A 53 -12.62 43.10 -49.25
N GLN A 54 -12.40 41.97 -49.93
CA GLN A 54 -12.10 40.68 -49.27
C GLN A 54 -10.67 40.60 -48.73
N TRP A 55 -9.75 41.41 -49.23
CA TRP A 55 -8.40 41.54 -48.67
C TRP A 55 -8.40 42.33 -47.37
N GLY A 56 -9.17 43.41 -47.30
CA GLY A 56 -9.26 44.28 -46.11
C GLY A 56 -9.95 43.65 -44.90
N LYS A 57 -10.88 42.70 -45.11
CA LYS A 57 -11.64 42.04 -44.03
C LYS A 57 -10.89 40.84 -43.43
N GLY A 58 -9.89 41.11 -42.59
CA GLY A 58 -9.31 40.10 -41.67
C GLY A 58 -8.45 39.01 -42.32
N THR A 59 -8.19 39.08 -43.63
CA THR A 59 -7.23 38.18 -44.32
C THR A 59 -5.80 38.47 -43.88
N LEU A 60 -5.47 39.75 -43.68
CA LEU A 60 -4.13 40.22 -43.32
C LEU A 60 -3.89 40.31 -41.81
N THR A 61 -4.93 40.16 -40.98
CA THR A 61 -4.77 40.15 -39.52
C THR A 61 -4.24 38.79 -39.08
N PRO A 62 -3.08 38.72 -38.40
CA PRO A 62 -2.57 37.44 -37.89
C PRO A 62 -3.58 36.86 -36.89
N ARG A 63 -4.04 35.62 -37.14
CA ARG A 63 -5.01 34.94 -36.26
C ARG A 63 -4.33 34.24 -35.07
N MET A 64 -3.01 34.33 -35.00
CA MET A 64 -2.20 33.85 -33.88
C MET A 64 -1.51 35.03 -33.24
N THR A 65 -1.68 35.17 -31.94
CA THR A 65 -0.89 36.05 -31.08
C THR A 65 0.40 35.32 -30.69
N THR A 66 1.48 36.06 -30.40
CA THR A 66 2.76 35.50 -29.93
C THR A 66 2.72 35.04 -28.47
N ASP A 67 1.61 35.28 -27.77
CA ASP A 67 1.42 34.87 -26.39
C ASP A 67 1.10 33.39 -26.31
N PHE A 68 2.13 32.60 -25.99
CA PHE A 68 1.94 31.22 -25.57
C PHE A 68 1.46 31.22 -24.13
N ASP A 69 0.17 31.00 -23.92
CA ASP A 69 -0.39 30.79 -22.59
C ASP A 69 -0.01 29.38 -22.11
N LEU A 70 1.12 29.29 -21.40
CA LEU A 70 1.60 28.06 -20.79
C LEU A 70 0.90 27.87 -19.44
N ASN A 71 -0.33 27.38 -19.48
CA ASN A 71 -1.03 27.00 -18.26
C ASN A 71 -0.71 25.53 -17.93
N LEU A 72 0.00 25.31 -16.82
CA LEU A 72 0.28 23.97 -16.30
C LEU A 72 -0.92 23.47 -15.50
N ASP A 73 -1.61 22.44 -16.01
CA ASP A 73 -2.69 21.79 -15.28
C ASP A 73 -2.14 20.94 -14.11
N ASN A 74 -2.42 21.37 -12.89
CA ASN A 74 -2.03 20.68 -11.66
C ASN A 74 -3.14 19.82 -11.06
N ALA A 75 -4.34 19.78 -11.66
CA ALA A 75 -5.45 18.95 -11.18
C ALA A 75 -5.12 17.44 -11.11
N PRO A 76 -4.41 16.84 -12.10
CA PRO A 76 -4.04 15.42 -12.04
C PRO A 76 -3.06 15.11 -10.91
N LEU A 77 -2.15 16.05 -10.63
CA LEU A 77 -1.21 15.96 -9.53
C LEU A 77 -1.95 15.99 -8.18
N LEU A 78 -2.86 16.95 -8.02
CA LEU A 78 -3.66 17.09 -6.80
C LEU A 78 -4.47 15.82 -6.53
N GLN A 79 -5.12 15.28 -7.57
CA GLN A 79 -5.89 14.05 -7.47
C GLN A 79 -5.03 12.86 -7.06
N SER A 80 -3.81 12.77 -7.59
CA SER A 80 -2.85 11.74 -7.19
C SER A 80 -2.45 11.88 -5.71
N ILE A 81 -2.22 13.11 -5.23
CA ILE A 81 -1.90 13.37 -3.81
C ILE A 81 -3.06 12.96 -2.89
N HIS A 82 -4.31 13.25 -3.28
CA HIS A 82 -5.49 12.86 -2.51
C HIS A 82 -5.71 11.34 -2.46
N GLN A 83 -5.22 10.61 -3.46
CA GLN A 83 -5.31 9.15 -3.52
C GLN A 83 -4.17 8.44 -2.77
N LEU A 84 -3.18 9.18 -2.23
CA LEU A 84 -2.14 8.60 -1.42
C LEU A 84 -2.70 8.19 -0.06
N ASP A 85 -2.75 6.88 0.17
CA ASP A 85 -3.06 6.32 1.47
C ASP A 85 -1.78 6.25 2.30
N PHE A 86 -1.65 7.15 3.27
CA PHE A 86 -0.48 7.18 4.16
C PHE A 86 -0.63 6.09 5.22
N VAL A 87 0.05 4.96 5.01
CA VAL A 87 0.27 4.00 6.10
C VAL A 87 1.27 4.63 7.05
N GLN A 88 0.77 5.23 8.13
CA GLN A 88 1.61 5.60 9.26
C GLN A 88 2.18 4.29 9.83
N MET A 89 3.45 4.00 9.52
CA MET A 89 4.23 2.97 10.20
C MET A 89 4.41 3.44 11.64
N LYS A 90 3.38 3.21 12.48
CA LYS A 90 3.51 3.31 13.92
C LYS A 90 4.49 2.20 14.28
N VAL A 91 5.77 2.56 14.39
CA VAL A 91 6.77 1.75 15.07
C VAL A 91 6.38 1.79 16.55
N SER A 92 5.30 1.09 16.89
CA SER A 92 5.08 0.61 18.24
C SER A 92 6.15 -0.46 18.41
N SER A 93 7.37 -0.04 18.72
CA SER A 93 8.36 -0.97 19.25
C SER A 93 7.67 -1.72 20.39
N PRO A 94 7.53 -3.05 20.31
CA PRO A 94 6.75 -3.74 21.32
C PRO A 94 7.44 -3.53 22.66
N VAL A 95 6.66 -3.30 23.71
CA VAL A 95 7.17 -3.34 25.08
C VAL A 95 7.74 -4.75 25.32
N PRO A 96 8.83 -4.91 26.10
CA PRO A 96 9.44 -6.22 26.27
C PRO A 96 8.49 -7.24 26.91
N ALA A 97 8.75 -8.52 26.65
CA ALA A 97 8.02 -9.60 27.30
C ALA A 97 8.35 -9.65 28.81
N PRO A 98 7.41 -10.09 29.67
CA PRO A 98 7.65 -10.22 31.10
C PRO A 98 8.83 -11.19 31.36
N PRO A 99 9.81 -10.81 32.18
CA PRO A 99 10.92 -11.69 32.55
C PRO A 99 10.45 -12.89 33.36
N ILE A 100 11.23 -13.97 33.33
CA ILE A 100 10.95 -15.23 34.04
C ILE A 100 11.96 -15.36 35.18
N LEU A 101 11.49 -15.37 36.42
CA LEU A 101 12.35 -15.67 37.57
C LEU A 101 12.75 -17.15 37.58
N GLN A 102 14.02 -17.43 37.83
CA GLN A 102 14.60 -18.77 37.82
C GLN A 102 14.74 -19.28 39.25
N LEU A 103 13.67 -19.90 39.77
CA LEU A 103 13.60 -20.34 41.17
C LEU A 103 14.74 -21.28 41.56
N GLU A 104 15.19 -22.10 40.61
CA GLU A 104 16.24 -23.11 40.81
C GLU A 104 17.62 -22.49 41.06
N GLU A 105 17.84 -21.28 40.54
CA GLU A 105 19.07 -20.52 40.69
C GLU A 105 18.98 -19.49 41.82
N CYS A 106 17.77 -19.24 42.35
CA CYS A 106 17.57 -18.36 43.47
C CYS A 106 17.96 -19.06 44.78
N CYS A 107 18.77 -18.39 45.61
CA CYS A 107 19.23 -18.94 46.88
C CYS A 107 19.20 -17.90 48.00
N THR A 108 18.96 -18.35 49.23
CA THR A 108 19.08 -17.52 50.44
C THR A 108 20.32 -17.89 51.22
N HIS A 109 21.13 -16.89 51.58
CA HIS A 109 22.36 -17.09 52.34
C HIS A 109 22.52 -15.98 53.37
N ASN A 110 22.70 -16.30 54.66
CA ASN A 110 23.13 -15.36 55.71
C ASN A 110 22.48 -13.96 55.62
N ASN A 111 21.15 -13.90 55.72
CA ASN A 111 20.37 -12.64 55.65
C ASN A 111 20.30 -11.98 54.27
N SER A 112 20.74 -12.67 53.23
CA SER A 112 20.63 -12.27 51.83
C SER A 112 19.79 -13.26 51.01
N ALA A 113 19.17 -12.77 49.94
CA ALA A 113 18.56 -13.58 48.90
C ALA A 113 19.13 -13.18 47.54
N THR A 114 19.69 -14.15 46.83
CA THR A 114 20.08 -14.00 45.43
C THR A 114 18.93 -14.44 44.55
N LEU A 115 18.50 -13.56 43.66
CA LEU A 115 17.43 -13.78 42.70
C LEU A 115 18.00 -13.70 41.30
N SER A 116 17.65 -14.65 40.44
CA SER A 116 17.98 -14.61 39.03
C SER A 116 16.74 -14.70 38.15
N TRP A 117 16.79 -14.05 37.00
CA TRP A 117 15.71 -14.01 36.02
C TRP A 117 16.27 -14.03 34.61
N LYS A 118 15.45 -14.43 33.65
CA LYS A 118 15.82 -14.43 32.23
C LYS A 118 14.70 -13.96 31.34
N GLN A 119 15.07 -13.52 30.15
CA GLN A 119 14.12 -13.19 29.11
C GLN A 119 13.49 -14.47 28.52
N PRO A 120 12.18 -14.48 28.18
CA PRO A 120 11.57 -15.62 27.51
C PRO A 120 12.27 -15.98 26.20
N PRO A 121 12.47 -17.26 25.85
CA PRO A 121 13.24 -17.67 24.66
C PRO A 121 12.75 -17.12 23.32
N LEU A 122 11.47 -16.74 23.22
CA LEU A 122 10.81 -16.25 22.00
C LEU A 122 10.74 -14.72 21.92
N SER A 123 11.31 -13.99 22.88
CA SER A 123 11.28 -12.54 22.87
C SER A 123 12.19 -11.97 21.78
N THR A 124 11.61 -11.25 20.83
CA THR A 124 12.35 -10.55 19.75
C THR A 124 12.66 -9.09 20.09
N VAL A 125 12.14 -8.59 21.21
CA VAL A 125 12.29 -7.21 21.68
C VAL A 125 13.58 -7.04 22.47
N GLN A 126 14.34 -5.98 22.16
CA GLN A 126 15.50 -5.60 22.95
C GLN A 126 15.08 -4.98 24.30
N VAL A 127 15.63 -5.53 25.39
CA VAL A 127 15.46 -5.02 26.75
C VAL A 127 16.62 -4.08 27.08
N GLU A 128 16.31 -2.94 27.69
CA GLU A 128 17.30 -1.95 28.14
C GLU A 128 17.75 -2.19 29.58
N GLY A 129 16.88 -2.77 30.41
CA GLY A 129 17.17 -3.21 31.76
C GLY A 129 15.98 -3.87 32.45
N TYR A 130 16.18 -4.23 33.71
CA TYR A 130 15.22 -4.88 34.59
C TYR A 130 15.06 -4.09 35.88
N ILE A 131 13.85 -4.12 36.43
CA ILE A 131 13.52 -3.56 37.73
C ILE A 131 13.00 -4.72 38.59
N LEU A 132 13.69 -4.97 39.70
CA LEU A 132 13.31 -5.96 40.69
C LEU A 132 12.64 -5.25 41.87
N GLU A 133 11.45 -5.72 42.20
CA GLU A 133 10.69 -5.26 43.35
C GLU A 133 10.55 -6.36 44.39
N LEU A 134 10.71 -5.97 45.66
CA LEU A 134 10.57 -6.84 46.81
C LEU A 134 9.62 -6.21 47.83
N ASP A 135 8.80 -7.05 48.45
CA ASP A 135 7.92 -6.67 49.55
C ASP A 135 8.68 -6.56 50.91
N ASP A 136 8.06 -5.94 51.91
CA ASP A 136 8.57 -5.77 53.28
C ASP A 136 8.60 -7.05 54.14
N GLY A 137 8.15 -8.18 53.57
CA GLY A 137 8.17 -9.48 54.24
C GLY A 137 6.87 -9.83 54.98
N ASN A 138 5.84 -8.99 54.87
CA ASN A 138 4.56 -9.18 55.54
C ASN A 138 3.34 -9.04 54.60
N GLY A 139 3.56 -9.12 53.28
CA GLY A 139 2.52 -8.92 52.26
C GLY A 139 2.18 -7.46 52.02
N GLY A 140 3.11 -6.54 52.33
CA GLY A 140 2.95 -5.10 52.24
C GLY A 140 3.20 -4.53 50.83
N GLN A 141 3.77 -3.32 50.78
CA GLN A 141 4.04 -2.63 49.52
C GLN A 141 5.37 -3.08 48.92
N PHE A 142 5.33 -3.45 47.65
CA PHE A 142 6.52 -3.69 46.83
C PHE A 142 7.38 -2.43 46.69
N ARG A 143 8.68 -2.57 46.89
CA ARG A 143 9.68 -1.52 46.71
C ARG A 143 10.73 -1.95 45.70
N GLU A 144 11.19 -1.01 44.89
CA GLU A 144 12.26 -1.23 43.93
C GLU A 144 13.59 -1.42 44.69
N VAL A 145 14.12 -2.64 44.65
CA VAL A 145 15.39 -2.99 45.31
C VAL A 145 16.56 -3.01 44.34
N TYR A 146 16.28 -3.09 43.03
CA TYR A 146 17.31 -3.09 42.00
C TYR A 146 16.77 -2.60 40.65
N VAL A 147 17.61 -1.81 39.95
CA VAL A 147 17.38 -1.32 38.59
C VAL A 147 18.70 -1.39 37.83
N GLY A 148 18.76 -2.20 36.77
CA GLY A 148 20.01 -2.40 36.03
C GLY A 148 19.86 -3.34 34.84
N LYS A 149 20.96 -3.75 34.23
CA LYS A 149 20.97 -4.61 33.03
C LYS A 149 21.19 -6.08 33.36
N GLU A 150 21.71 -6.33 34.55
CA GLU A 150 22.06 -7.64 35.05
C GLU A 150 20.79 -8.45 35.33
N THR A 151 20.92 -9.76 35.12
CA THR A 151 19.86 -10.76 35.25
C THR A 151 19.89 -11.49 36.59
N MET A 152 20.73 -11.03 37.51
CA MET A 152 20.90 -11.57 38.85
C MET A 152 21.18 -10.44 39.82
N CYS A 153 20.53 -10.47 40.98
CA CYS A 153 20.75 -9.51 42.06
C CYS A 153 20.70 -10.21 43.42
N THR A 154 21.61 -9.83 44.31
CA THR A 154 21.61 -10.26 45.71
C THR A 154 21.05 -9.12 46.57
N VAL A 155 20.00 -9.41 47.32
CA VAL A 155 19.35 -8.47 48.24
C VAL A 155 19.74 -8.86 49.67
N ASP A 156 20.43 -7.96 50.36
CA ASP A 156 20.87 -8.14 51.74
C ASP A 156 19.90 -7.52 52.75
N GLY A 157 19.98 -7.94 54.01
CA GLY A 157 19.24 -7.32 55.12
C GLY A 157 17.82 -7.85 55.35
N LEU A 158 17.53 -9.08 54.94
CA LEU A 158 16.20 -9.68 55.08
C LEU A 158 15.91 -10.06 56.54
N HIS A 159 14.72 -9.71 57.05
CA HIS A 159 14.28 -10.05 58.40
C HIS A 159 13.92 -11.54 58.60
N PHE A 160 14.14 -12.00 59.83
CA PHE A 160 13.88 -13.36 60.28
C PHE A 160 12.39 -13.70 60.34
N ASN A 161 12.01 -14.87 59.84
CA ASN A 161 10.63 -15.41 59.89
C ASN A 161 9.59 -14.57 59.12
N SER A 162 10.03 -13.85 58.09
CA SER A 162 9.19 -13.03 57.21
C SER A 162 8.99 -13.70 55.85
N THR A 163 7.82 -13.49 55.23
CA THR A 163 7.52 -13.99 53.89
C THR A 163 7.70 -12.89 52.86
N TYR A 164 8.79 -12.97 52.10
CA TYR A 164 9.09 -11.99 51.05
C TYR A 164 8.45 -12.39 49.74
N SER A 165 7.85 -11.43 49.05
CA SER A 165 7.36 -11.57 47.68
C SER A 165 8.21 -10.73 46.75
N ALA A 166 8.71 -11.32 45.67
CA ALA A 166 9.45 -10.62 44.64
C ALA A 166 8.78 -10.72 43.27
N ARG A 167 8.92 -9.66 42.49
CA ARG A 167 8.48 -9.59 41.10
C ARG A 167 9.46 -8.75 40.29
N VAL A 168 9.67 -9.12 39.03
CA VAL A 168 10.59 -8.41 38.13
C VAL A 168 9.85 -7.96 36.88
N LYS A 169 10.17 -6.76 36.40
CA LYS A 169 9.68 -6.19 35.13
C LYS A 169 10.87 -5.77 34.26
N ALA A 170 10.74 -5.87 32.95
CA ALA A 170 11.73 -5.42 31.98
C ALA A 170 11.32 -4.04 31.44
N PHE A 171 12.28 -3.20 31.08
CA PHE A 171 11.98 -1.91 30.45
C PHE A 171 12.83 -1.68 29.20
N ASN A 172 12.30 -0.89 28.28
CA ASN A 172 13.00 -0.37 27.11
C ASN A 172 12.61 1.09 26.86
N LYS A 173 13.21 1.72 25.86
CA LYS A 173 12.89 3.10 25.40
C LYS A 173 11.40 3.35 25.10
N THR A 174 10.60 2.30 24.91
CA THR A 174 9.17 2.41 24.58
C THR A 174 8.30 2.34 25.84
N GLY A 175 8.73 1.59 26.85
CA GLY A 175 7.98 1.42 28.09
C GLY A 175 8.41 0.22 28.91
N VAL A 176 7.59 -0.12 29.91
CA VAL A 176 7.86 -1.16 30.90
C VAL A 176 6.92 -2.35 30.69
N SER A 177 7.46 -3.56 30.76
CA SER A 177 6.72 -4.81 30.62
C SER A 177 5.78 -5.06 31.80
N PRO A 178 4.80 -5.96 31.62
CA PRO A 178 4.13 -6.59 32.75
C PRO A 178 5.14 -7.24 33.72
N TYR A 179 4.73 -7.42 34.97
CA TYR A 179 5.51 -8.12 35.98
C TYR A 179 5.60 -9.63 35.68
N SER A 180 6.70 -10.24 36.12
CA SER A 180 6.85 -11.69 36.19
C SER A 180 5.84 -12.31 37.16
N LYS A 181 5.74 -13.65 37.13
CA LYS A 181 5.09 -14.39 38.22
C LYS A 181 5.75 -14.00 39.54
N THR A 182 4.94 -13.66 40.54
CA THR A 182 5.41 -13.30 41.87
C THR A 182 5.99 -14.54 42.55
N LEU A 183 7.21 -14.41 43.06
CA LEU A 183 7.84 -15.45 43.86
C LEU A 183 7.73 -15.08 45.32
N ALA A 184 7.05 -15.92 46.11
CA ALA A 184 6.94 -15.77 47.54
C ALA A 184 7.75 -16.84 48.27
N TRP A 185 8.59 -16.43 49.22
CA TRP A 185 9.37 -17.34 50.06
C TRP A 185 9.36 -16.92 51.52
N LEU A 186 9.25 -17.92 52.40
CA LEU A 186 9.43 -17.72 53.83
C LEU A 186 10.92 -17.77 54.16
N TRP A 187 11.42 -16.68 54.73
CA TRP A 187 12.79 -16.62 55.20
C TRP A 187 12.88 -17.25 56.60
N SER A 188 13.64 -18.33 56.74
CA SER A 188 13.82 -19.06 58.00
C SER A 188 15.20 -19.73 58.04
N PHE A 189 15.75 -19.93 59.24
CA PHE A 189 17.05 -20.61 59.46
C PHE A 189 17.16 -22.00 58.80
N LYS A 190 16.03 -22.62 58.43
CA LYS A 190 15.98 -23.93 57.76
C LYS A 190 16.03 -23.86 56.22
N ALA A 191 16.03 -22.67 55.61
CA ALA A 191 16.07 -22.50 54.16
C ALA A 191 17.48 -22.74 53.61
N SER A 192 17.92 -24.01 53.64
CA SER A 192 19.14 -24.43 52.97
C SER A 192 18.86 -24.74 51.49
N ARG A 193 19.52 -23.93 50.65
CA ARG A 193 19.90 -24.17 49.24
C ARG A 193 18.89 -23.98 48.13
N VAL A 194 17.58 -23.97 48.35
CA VAL A 194 16.61 -23.60 47.28
C VAL A 194 15.42 -22.87 47.91
N LEU A 195 15.02 -21.75 47.32
CA LEU A 195 13.79 -21.06 47.70
C LEU A 195 12.61 -22.01 47.47
N ALA A 196 11.96 -22.47 48.55
CA ALA A 196 10.69 -23.18 48.47
C ALA A 196 9.60 -22.16 48.09
N ALA A 197 9.53 -21.82 46.80
CA ALA A 197 8.54 -20.89 46.30
C ALA A 197 7.15 -21.53 46.40
N ARG A 198 6.23 -20.89 47.12
CA ARG A 198 4.80 -21.18 46.96
C ARG A 198 4.31 -20.32 45.80
N LEU A 199 4.00 -20.95 44.66
CA LEU A 199 3.26 -20.30 43.59
C LEU A 199 1.87 -19.98 44.13
N PHE A 200 1.65 -18.74 44.56
CA PHE A 200 0.30 -18.23 44.73
C PHE A 200 -0.23 -17.96 43.32
N ASP A 201 -0.99 -18.92 42.80
CA ASP A 201 -1.78 -18.73 41.58
C ASP A 201 -2.86 -17.71 41.92
N THR A 202 -2.60 -16.43 41.64
CA THR A 202 -3.65 -15.41 41.63
C THR A 202 -4.33 -15.52 40.27
N GLN A 203 -5.05 -16.63 40.05
CA GLN A 203 -6.07 -16.65 39.03
C GLN A 203 -7.17 -15.71 39.51
N SER A 204 -7.33 -14.61 38.80
CA SER A 204 -8.56 -13.84 38.73
C SER A 204 -9.73 -14.82 38.63
N GLU A 205 -10.57 -14.86 39.65
CA GLU A 205 -11.79 -15.66 39.66
C GLU A 205 -12.72 -15.09 38.58
N GLU A 206 -12.69 -15.72 37.41
CA GLU A 206 -13.63 -15.45 36.32
C GLU A 206 -15.00 -15.93 36.78
N GLN A 207 -15.89 -14.96 36.91
CA GLN A 207 -17.28 -15.07 37.32
C GLN A 207 -17.98 -16.22 36.60
N THR A 208 -18.24 -17.31 37.33
CA THR A 208 -18.97 -18.47 36.83
C THR A 208 -20.44 -18.12 36.69
N LEU A 209 -20.89 -17.81 35.47
CA LEU A 209 -22.31 -17.77 35.16
C LEU A 209 -22.80 -19.21 34.88
N PRO A 210 -23.81 -19.71 35.60
CA PRO A 210 -24.36 -21.03 35.32
C PRO A 210 -25.19 -20.98 34.03
N PHE A 211 -24.81 -21.80 33.05
CA PHE A 211 -25.61 -22.01 31.84
C PHE A 211 -26.99 -22.61 32.20
N PRO A 212 -28.11 -22.04 31.74
CA PRO A 212 -29.40 -22.70 31.84
C PRO A 212 -29.54 -23.77 30.75
N VAL A 213 -29.91 -24.98 31.17
CA VAL A 213 -30.29 -26.11 30.31
C VAL A 213 -31.68 -25.87 29.72
N PRO A 214 -31.88 -25.98 28.40
CA PRO A 214 -33.23 -26.13 27.84
C PRO A 214 -33.56 -27.62 27.65
N LEU A 215 -34.56 -28.11 28.38
CA LEU A 215 -35.16 -29.44 28.18
C LEU A 215 -36.43 -29.31 27.32
N GLU A 216 -36.38 -29.95 26.14
CA GLU A 216 -37.45 -30.45 25.25
C GLU A 216 -38.69 -29.60 24.90
N ARG A 217 -38.96 -29.49 23.58
CA ARG A 217 -39.98 -30.35 22.93
C ARG A 217 -39.95 -30.32 21.39
N SER A 218 -39.80 -31.53 20.86
CA SER A 218 -40.48 -32.13 19.70
C SER A 218 -40.20 -31.67 18.25
N GLN A 219 -39.57 -32.63 17.54
CA GLN A 219 -39.96 -33.25 16.26
C GLN A 219 -39.86 -32.42 14.97
N LEU A 220 -38.90 -32.80 14.11
CA LEU A 220 -39.23 -33.57 12.90
C LEU A 220 -37.96 -34.12 12.22
N ARG A 221 -37.91 -35.46 12.18
CA ARG A 221 -37.44 -36.36 11.10
C ARG A 221 -36.96 -35.67 9.80
N ARG A 222 -35.97 -36.16 9.05
CA ARG A 222 -35.33 -37.49 8.95
C ARG A 222 -34.14 -37.35 8.00
N MET A 223 -33.08 -38.13 8.30
CA MET A 223 -32.18 -38.83 7.36
C MET A 223 -31.24 -37.96 6.50
N SER A 224 -29.99 -38.34 6.24
CA SER A 224 -29.38 -39.68 6.16
C SER A 224 -27.86 -39.63 6.33
N PRO A 225 -27.21 -40.78 6.63
CA PRO A 225 -25.77 -40.88 6.87
C PRO A 225 -24.99 -41.66 5.77
N PHE A 226 -23.66 -41.66 5.93
CA PHE A 226 -22.65 -42.63 5.47
C PHE A 226 -22.18 -42.70 3.98
N SER A 227 -20.87 -42.40 3.83
CA SER A 227 -19.78 -43.23 3.29
C SER A 227 -19.87 -44.00 1.96
N SER A 228 -18.83 -43.74 1.16
CA SER A 228 -17.92 -44.69 0.49
C SER A 228 -18.21 -45.22 -0.94
N THR A 229 -17.17 -44.99 -1.77
CA THR A 229 -16.59 -45.87 -2.82
C THR A 229 -17.29 -46.15 -4.17
N LEU A 230 -16.40 -46.23 -5.17
CA LEU A 230 -16.35 -47.09 -6.37
C LEU A 230 -16.76 -46.54 -7.74
N ASN A 231 -15.74 -46.56 -8.61
CA ASN A 231 -15.70 -46.49 -10.07
C ASN A 231 -16.81 -47.28 -10.78
N LEU A 232 -17.24 -46.79 -11.96
CA LEU A 232 -17.23 -47.49 -13.25
C LEU A 232 -17.72 -46.55 -14.37
N GLN A 233 -17.02 -46.58 -15.51
CA GLN A 233 -17.35 -45.92 -16.79
C GLN A 233 -18.62 -46.54 -17.48
N PRO A 234 -18.87 -46.34 -18.78
CA PRO A 234 -19.42 -45.17 -19.48
C PRO A 234 -20.68 -45.56 -20.28
N SER A 235 -21.45 -44.63 -20.86
CA SER A 235 -22.29 -44.92 -22.05
C SER A 235 -22.82 -43.67 -22.74
N PHE A 236 -22.68 -43.67 -24.07
CA PHE A 236 -23.18 -42.72 -25.06
C PHE A 236 -24.73 -42.70 -25.14
N PRO A 237 -25.33 -41.80 -25.95
CA PRO A 237 -25.70 -42.25 -27.30
C PRO A 237 -25.32 -41.27 -28.43
N GLY A 238 -25.22 -41.86 -29.63
CA GLY A 238 -24.77 -41.26 -30.89
C GLY A 238 -25.62 -40.10 -31.44
N ARG A 239 -25.30 -39.56 -32.62
CA ARG A 239 -25.13 -40.28 -33.88
C ARG A 239 -24.34 -39.47 -34.92
N SER A 240 -23.87 -40.23 -35.92
CA SER A 240 -23.17 -39.94 -37.18
C SER A 240 -23.59 -38.68 -37.95
N TYR A 241 -22.98 -38.18 -39.03
CA TYR A 241 -21.95 -38.61 -39.99
C TYR A 241 -21.69 -37.39 -40.89
N PHE A 242 -20.44 -37.02 -41.18
CA PHE A 242 -19.81 -37.24 -42.50
C PHE A 242 -18.39 -36.67 -42.53
N GLU A 243 -17.52 -37.52 -43.07
CA GLU A 243 -16.09 -37.37 -43.30
C GLU A 243 -15.75 -36.36 -44.40
N LEU A 244 -14.50 -35.86 -44.43
CA LEU A 244 -13.55 -36.34 -45.45
C LEU A 244 -12.12 -35.83 -45.19
N ARG A 245 -11.21 -36.82 -45.22
CA ARG A 245 -9.76 -36.79 -45.36
C ARG A 245 -9.23 -35.64 -46.25
N SER A 246 -8.05 -35.12 -45.94
CA SER A 246 -6.80 -35.68 -46.46
C SER A 246 -5.57 -34.84 -46.07
N SER A 247 -4.57 -35.57 -45.57
CA SER A 247 -3.13 -35.33 -45.61
C SER A 247 -2.60 -34.39 -46.70
N ALA A 248 -1.62 -33.54 -46.36
CA ALA A 248 -0.23 -33.69 -46.83
C ALA A 248 0.69 -32.56 -46.31
N HIS A 249 1.81 -32.98 -45.71
CA HIS A 249 3.17 -32.51 -45.97
C HIS A 249 3.48 -31.04 -46.35
N GLN A 250 4.30 -30.44 -45.48
CA GLN A 250 5.69 -30.01 -45.78
C GLN A 250 5.92 -28.55 -46.24
N LEU A 251 7.09 -28.07 -45.77
CA LEU A 251 7.97 -27.01 -46.30
C LEU A 251 8.08 -25.72 -45.47
N SER A 252 9.28 -25.63 -44.89
CA SER A 252 10.10 -24.47 -44.56
C SER A 252 9.82 -23.19 -45.36
N LEU A 253 10.11 -22.02 -44.78
CA LEU A 253 11.34 -21.28 -45.13
C LEU A 253 11.60 -20.09 -44.18
N HIS A 254 12.84 -20.07 -43.74
CA HIS A 254 13.64 -18.97 -43.20
C HIS A 254 13.83 -17.90 -44.29
N SER A 255 13.84 -16.61 -43.95
CA SER A 255 14.81 -15.63 -44.50
C SER A 255 14.59 -14.22 -43.96
N SER A 256 15.69 -13.67 -43.48
CA SER A 256 15.94 -12.34 -42.95
C SER A 256 16.27 -11.31 -44.05
N LEU A 257 16.57 -10.08 -43.58
CA LEU A 257 17.35 -8.98 -44.22
C LEU A 257 16.56 -8.10 -45.19
N GLN A 258 16.76 -6.78 -45.31
CA GLN A 258 17.77 -5.82 -44.85
C GLN A 258 17.22 -4.41 -45.20
N SER A 259 17.59 -3.35 -44.47
CA SER A 259 18.10 -2.14 -45.13
C SER A 259 18.65 -1.12 -44.13
N LEU A 260 19.83 -0.63 -44.48
CA LEU A 260 20.67 0.41 -43.91
C LEU A 260 19.99 1.78 -43.80
N ASN A 261 20.44 2.66 -42.89
CA ASN A 261 21.33 3.77 -43.26
C ASN A 261 21.86 4.62 -42.07
N SER A 262 23.19 4.57 -41.96
CA SER A 262 24.19 5.65 -41.82
C SER A 262 24.00 6.83 -40.86
N ALA A 263 25.09 7.03 -40.12
CA ALA A 263 25.51 8.21 -39.37
C ALA A 263 25.51 9.52 -40.16
N GLY A 264 25.33 10.61 -39.40
CA GLY A 264 25.74 11.98 -39.67
C GLY A 264 26.12 12.62 -38.34
#